data_AF-A0A3B0QUG4-F1
#
_entry.id   AF-A0A3B0QUG4-F1
#
_cell.length_a   1.000
_cell.length_b   1.000
_cell.length_c   1.000
_cell.angle_alpha   90.00
_cell.angle_beta   90.00
_cell.angle_gamma   90.00
#
_symmetry.space_group_name_H-M   'P 1'
#
loop_
_entity.id
_entity.type
_entity.pdbx_description
1 polymer ?
#
loop_
_entity_poly.entity_id
_entity_poly.type
_entity_poly.pdbx_seq_one_letter_code
_entity_poly.pdbx_strand_id
1 'polypeptide(L)'
;MGDFDSLIDRKSDFRGWTLEILKIVIELGKKDFSLREIYAYESYLKELYPSNNTIQAQIRKQLQILRDEGILEFHEQGHYRVICGR
;
A
#
# COMPACT_ATOMS: atom_id res chain seq x y z
N MET A 1 -14.78 11.30 -9.89
CA MET A 1 -15.29 10.27 -8.96
C MET A 1 -14.80 8.93 -9.48
N GLY A 2 -13.50 8.59 -9.40
CA GLY A 2 -13.02 7.47 -10.21
C GLY A 2 -11.53 7.15 -10.28
N ASP A 3 -10.85 6.97 -9.15
CA ASP A 3 -9.54 6.28 -9.15
C ASP A 3 -9.44 5.31 -7.95
N PHE A 4 -9.90 5.74 -6.77
CA PHE A 4 -9.93 4.90 -5.57
C PHE A 4 -11.07 3.87 -5.56
N ASP A 5 -12.16 4.12 -6.30
CA ASP A 5 -13.32 3.21 -6.37
C ASP A 5 -12.93 1.85 -6.96
N SER A 6 -12.10 1.85 -8.01
CA SER A 6 -11.55 0.63 -8.62
C SER A 6 -10.61 -0.14 -7.69
N LEU A 7 -9.96 0.52 -6.73
CA LEU A 7 -9.17 -0.16 -5.71
C LEU A 7 -10.04 -0.87 -4.68
N ILE A 8 -11.24 -0.32 -4.40
CA ILE A 8 -12.20 -0.93 -3.47
C ILE A 8 -12.75 -2.22 -4.06
N ASP A 9 -13.00 -2.28 -5.37
CA ASP A 9 -13.40 -3.49 -6.08
C ASP A 9 -12.33 -4.59 -5.98
N ARG A 10 -11.07 -4.24 -6.33
CA ARG A 10 -9.91 -5.16 -6.27
C ARG A 10 -9.47 -5.52 -4.85
N LYS A 11 -10.04 -4.88 -3.82
CA LYS A 11 -9.75 -5.19 -2.41
C LYS A 11 -9.98 -6.67 -2.09
N SER A 12 -10.95 -7.30 -2.76
CA SER A 12 -11.31 -8.71 -2.57
C SER A 12 -10.23 -9.69 -3.04
N ASP A 13 -9.38 -9.28 -3.99
CA ASP A 13 -8.28 -10.09 -4.51
C ASP A 13 -7.11 -10.19 -3.52
N PHE A 14 -6.96 -9.20 -2.63
CA PHE A 14 -5.85 -9.12 -1.69
C PHE A 14 -6.24 -9.60 -0.28
N ARG A 15 -5.32 -10.29 0.40
CA ARG A 15 -5.55 -10.80 1.76
C ARG A 15 -4.38 -10.54 2.71
N GLY A 16 -4.68 -10.40 4.00
CA GLY A 16 -3.69 -10.19 5.05
C GLY A 16 -2.93 -8.87 4.89
N TRP A 17 -1.59 -8.95 4.82
CA TRP A 17 -0.73 -7.78 4.72
C TRP A 17 -0.99 -6.91 3.49
N THR A 18 -1.24 -7.50 2.32
CA THR A 18 -1.48 -6.74 1.09
C THR A 18 -2.75 -5.90 1.20
N LEU A 19 -3.80 -6.47 1.80
CA LEU A 19 -5.06 -5.80 2.06
C LEU A 19 -4.88 -4.59 2.98
N GLU A 20 -4.11 -4.74 4.07
CA GLU A 20 -3.87 -3.64 5.00
C GLU A 20 -3.06 -2.51 4.37
N ILE A 21 -2.04 -2.85 3.57
CA ILE A 21 -1.28 -1.83 2.83
C ILE A 21 -2.18 -1.11 1.82
N LEU A 22 -3.04 -1.84 1.12
CA LEU A 22 -4.00 -1.24 0.20
C LEU A 22 -4.97 -0.28 0.92
N LYS A 23 -5.48 -0.66 2.09
CA LYS A 23 -6.32 0.22 2.92
C LYS A 23 -5.58 1.49 3.32
N ILE A 24 -4.32 1.39 3.74
CA ILE A 24 -3.50 2.57 4.08
C ILE A 24 -3.35 3.48 2.86
N VAL A 25 -3.09 2.91 1.67
CA VAL A 25 -3.01 3.69 0.42
C VAL A 25 -4.34 4.39 0.09
N ILE A 26 -5.47 3.71 0.27
CA ILE A 26 -6.81 4.28 0.08
C ILE A 26 -7.07 5.39 1.12
N GLU A 27 -6.72 5.16 2.38
CA GLU A 27 -6.91 6.10 3.49
C GLU A 27 -6.07 7.37 3.33
N LEU A 28 -4.84 7.23 2.83
CA LEU A 28 -4.01 8.37 2.45
C LEU A 28 -4.75 9.26 1.44
N GLY A 29 -5.59 8.69 0.57
CA GLY A 29 -6.40 9.43 -0.40
C GLY A 29 -5.55 10.18 -1.43
N LYS A 30 -4.26 9.86 -1.54
CA LYS A 30 -3.29 10.51 -2.42
C LYS A 30 -2.91 9.58 -3.55
N LYS A 31 -2.81 10.15 -4.76
CA LYS A 31 -2.26 9.42 -5.91
C LYS A 31 -0.77 9.23 -5.78
N ASP A 32 -0.04 10.22 -5.29
CA ASP A 32 1.38 10.14 -4.96
C ASP A 32 1.59 10.10 -3.46
N PHE A 33 2.39 9.15 -2.99
CA PHE A 33 2.74 9.03 -1.58
C PHE A 33 4.17 8.56 -1.43
N SER A 34 4.77 8.94 -0.30
CA SER A 34 6.15 8.56 0.00
C SER A 34 6.18 7.27 0.81
N LEU A 35 7.24 6.46 0.68
CA LEU A 35 7.45 5.30 1.57
C LEU A 35 7.42 5.70 3.05
N ARG A 36 7.88 6.92 3.38
CA ARG A 36 7.84 7.49 4.73
C ARG A 36 6.42 7.68 5.26
N GLU A 37 5.45 8.00 4.40
CA GLU A 37 4.05 8.14 4.81
C GLU A 37 3.46 6.79 5.18
N ILE A 38 3.78 5.73 4.42
CA ILE A 38 3.40 4.35 4.80
C ILE A 38 4.07 3.94 6.12
N TYR A 39 5.32 4.36 6.36
CA TYR A 39 6.00 4.09 7.63
C TYR A 39 5.38 4.76 8.84
N ALA A 40 4.60 5.85 8.67
CA ALA A 40 3.82 6.39 9.77
C ALA A 40 2.78 5.39 10.30
N TYR A 41 2.34 4.45 9.46
CA TYR A 41 1.43 3.36 9.82
C TYR A 41 2.15 2.10 10.35
N GLU A 42 3.47 2.15 10.55
CA GLU A 42 4.22 1.03 11.12
C GLU A 42 3.69 0.64 12.50
N SER A 43 3.40 1.62 13.37
CA SER A 43 2.84 1.37 14.70
C SER A 43 1.50 0.63 14.61
N TYR A 44 0.61 1.07 13.72
CA TYR A 44 -0.68 0.43 13.47
C TYR A 44 -0.52 -1.02 12.98
N LEU A 45 0.36 -1.24 12.00
CA LEU A 45 0.65 -2.58 11.48
C LEU A 45 1.30 -3.48 12.54
N LYS A 46 2.10 -2.90 13.44
CA LYS A 46 2.73 -3.63 14.55
C LYS A 46 1.72 -4.03 15.61
N GLU A 47 0.68 -3.24 15.85
CA GLU A 47 -0.43 -3.64 16.73
C GLU A 47 -1.24 -4.79 16.12
N LEU A 48 -1.48 -4.77 14.80
CA LEU A 48 -2.15 -5.86 14.09
C LEU A 48 -1.31 -7.14 14.00
N TYR A 49 0.00 -6.99 13.79
CA TYR A 49 0.94 -8.09 13.61
C TYR A 49 2.12 -7.99 14.60
N PRO A 50 1.86 -8.16 15.91
CA PRO A 50 2.86 -7.93 16.96
C PRO A 50 4.04 -8.90 16.92
N SER A 51 3.85 -10.10 16.33
CA SER A 51 4.91 -11.09 16.18
C SER A 51 5.90 -10.76 15.06
N ASN A 52 5.65 -9.74 14.24
CA ASN A 52 6.48 -9.43 13.09
C ASN A 52 7.50 -8.34 13.43
N ASN A 53 8.77 -8.74 13.61
CA ASN A 53 9.85 -7.82 14.01
C ASN A 53 10.36 -6.93 12.86
N THR A 54 9.94 -7.21 11.61
CA THR A 54 10.42 -6.50 10.41
C THR A 54 9.26 -5.90 9.60
N ILE A 55 8.45 -5.05 10.24
CA ILE A 55 7.27 -4.41 9.63
C ILE A 55 7.66 -3.62 8.37
N GLN A 56 8.71 -2.80 8.44
CA GLN A 56 9.19 -2.00 7.29
C GLN A 56 9.58 -2.85 6.07
N ALA A 57 10.21 -4.01 6.30
CA ALA A 57 10.58 -4.92 5.22
C ALA A 57 9.34 -5.56 4.59
N GLN A 58 8.36 -5.93 5.41
CA GLN A 58 7.10 -6.50 4.96
C GLN A 58 6.29 -5.48 4.15
N ILE A 59 6.22 -4.22 4.61
CA ILE A 59 5.63 -3.09 3.86
C ILE A 59 6.25 -2.99 2.46
N ARG A 60 7.59 -2.93 2.37
CA ARG A 60 8.29 -2.86 1.08
C ARG A 60 7.98 -4.05 0.18
N LYS A 61 7.86 -5.24 0.75
CA LYS A 61 7.52 -6.46 0.01
C LYS A 61 6.10 -6.36 -0.57
N GLN A 62 5.13 -5.90 0.22
CA GLN A 62 3.75 -5.71 -0.28
C GLN A 62 3.65 -4.61 -1.33
N LEU A 63 4.35 -3.50 -1.16
CA LEU A 63 4.36 -2.42 -2.17
C LEU A 63 4.94 -2.90 -3.51
N GLN A 64 5.95 -3.79 -3.47
CA GLN A 64 6.49 -4.41 -4.68
C GLN A 64 5.48 -5.33 -5.37
N ILE A 65 4.69 -6.10 -4.61
CA ILE A 65 3.61 -6.94 -5.16
C ILE A 65 2.55 -6.06 -5.83
N LEU A 66 2.08 -5.02 -5.14
CA LEU A 66 1.10 -4.07 -5.70
C LEU A 66 1.64 -3.35 -6.94
N ARG A 67 2.95 -3.12 -7.01
CA ARG A 67 3.60 -2.58 -8.21
C ARG A 67 3.58 -3.58 -9.37
N ASP A 68 3.90 -4.84 -9.09
CA ASP A 68 3.91 -5.92 -10.09
C ASP A 68 2.51 -6.17 -10.67
N GLU A 69 1.48 -6.06 -9.82
CA GLU A 69 0.06 -6.14 -10.18
C GLU A 69 -0.45 -4.93 -11.00
N GLY A 70 0.40 -3.93 -11.25
CA GLY A 70 0.04 -2.72 -12.00
C GLY A 70 -0.89 -1.77 -11.23
N ILE A 71 -0.91 -1.86 -9.89
CA ILE A 71 -1.70 -0.96 -9.03
C ILE A 71 -0.88 0.27 -8.66
N LEU A 72 0.41 0.06 -8.37
CA LEU A 72 1.35 1.10 -7.99
C LEU A 72 2.47 1.23 -9.03
N GLU A 73 2.99 2.43 -9.18
CA GLU A 73 4.21 2.74 -9.91
C GLU A 73 5.25 3.25 -8.91
N PHE A 74 6.46 2.71 -8.99
CA PHE A 74 7.56 3.19 -8.16
C PHE A 74 8.30 4.31 -8.90
N HIS A 75 8.39 5.47 -8.25
CA HIS A 75 9.23 6.56 -8.68
C HIS A 75 10.59 6.54 -7.99
N GLU A 76 11.58 7.09 -8.67
CA GLU A 76 12.93 7.29 -8.16
C GLU A 76 12.86 8.23 -6.94
N GLN A 77 13.55 7.89 -5.84
CA GLN A 77 13.50 8.50 -4.48
C GLN A 77 12.55 7.86 -3.45
N GLY A 78 11.96 6.69 -3.72
CA GLY A 78 11.12 6.03 -2.70
C GLY A 78 9.70 6.57 -2.64
N HIS A 79 9.26 7.21 -3.73
CA HIS A 79 7.90 7.64 -3.95
C HIS A 79 7.14 6.57 -4.71
N TYR A 80 5.87 6.42 -4.39
CA TYR A 80 4.95 5.51 -5.07
C TYR A 80 3.79 6.32 -5.60
N ARG A 81 3.27 5.90 -6.75
CA ARG A 81 2.09 6.48 -7.38
C ARG A 81 1.05 5.42 -7.64
N VAL A 82 -0.19 5.67 -7.23
CA VAL A 82 -1.34 4.85 -7.61
C VAL A 82 -1.65 5.10 -9.08
N ILE A 83 -1.60 4.04 -9.88
CA ILE A 83 -1.86 4.07 -11.33
C ILE A 83 -3.13 3.31 -11.74
N CYS A 84 -3.81 2.66 -10.79
CA CYS A 84 -5.07 1.94 -11.07
C CYS A 84 -6.13 2.91 -11.59
N GLY A 85 -6.33 2.91 -12.92
CA GLY A 85 -7.19 3.86 -13.63
C GLY A 85 -6.90 3.93 -15.14
N ARG A 86 -6.54 2.80 -15.78
CA ARG A 86 -6.40 2.71 -17.23
C ARG A 86 -7.26 1.62 -17.81
#